data_AF-A0A1Q9A6R5-F1
#
_entry.id   AF-A0A1Q9A6R5-F1
#
_cell.length_a   1.000
_cell.length_b   1.000
_cell.length_c   1.000
_cell.angle_alpha   90.00
_cell.angle_beta   90.00
_cell.angle_gamma   90.00
#
_symmetry.space_group_name_H-M   'P 1'
#
loop_
_entity.id
_entity.type
_entity.pdbx_description
1 polymer ?
#
loop_
_entity_poly.entity_id
_entity_poly.type
_entity_poly.pdbx_seq_one_letter_code
_entity_poly.pdbx_strand_id
1 'polypeptide(L)'
;MDTKNSTPAGHEPLDERDRLILALYAQLKAERQTREAMERAIRSGSVSLDVLEAMASDPVPVVTDSDIAALEILLEADEARRRGQEEG
;
A
#
# COMPACT_ATOMS: atom_id res chain seq x y z
N MET A 1 -35.77 -41.04 -10.18
CA MET A 1 -35.59 -39.60 -9.87
C MET A 1 -34.16 -39.47 -9.41
N ASP A 2 -33.25 -39.30 -10.35
CA ASP A 2 -31.81 -39.29 -10.11
C ASP A 2 -31.35 -37.85 -9.94
N THR A 3 -31.02 -37.48 -8.71
CA THR A 3 -30.46 -36.17 -8.38
C THR A 3 -29.00 -36.14 -8.83
N LYS A 4 -28.77 -35.69 -10.07
CA LYS A 4 -27.44 -35.30 -10.53
C LYS A 4 -26.96 -34.13 -9.69
N ASN A 5 -26.05 -34.44 -8.78
CA ASN A 5 -25.26 -33.50 -8.01
C ASN A 5 -24.46 -32.61 -8.99
N SER A 6 -24.93 -31.38 -9.22
CA SER A 6 -24.19 -30.37 -9.98
C SER A 6 -23.08 -29.83 -9.10
N THR A 7 -21.91 -30.48 -9.13
CA THR A 7 -20.67 -29.91 -8.62
C THR A 7 -20.44 -28.56 -9.31
N PRO A 8 -20.31 -27.44 -8.57
CA PRO A 8 -20.09 -26.14 -9.19
C PRO A 8 -18.76 -26.17 -9.93
N ALA A 9 -18.79 -25.78 -11.21
CA ALA A 9 -17.62 -25.71 -12.07
C ALA A 9 -16.53 -24.89 -11.38
N GLY A 10 -15.40 -25.54 -11.09
CA GLY A 10 -14.22 -24.86 -10.58
C GLY A 10 -13.81 -23.78 -11.56
N HIS A 11 -13.63 -22.55 -11.08
CA HIS A 11 -12.97 -21.52 -11.87
C HIS A 11 -11.59 -22.07 -12.28
N GLU A 12 -11.42 -22.26 -13.58
CA GLU A 12 -10.11 -22.51 -14.18
C GLU A 12 -9.17 -21.40 -13.66
N PRO A 13 -8.01 -21.75 -13.07
CA PRO A 13 -7.13 -20.77 -12.46
C PRO A 13 -6.75 -19.71 -13.50
N LEU A 14 -7.01 -18.44 -13.20
CA LEU A 14 -6.65 -17.29 -14.05
C LEU A 14 -5.22 -17.47 -14.57
N ASP A 15 -5.05 -17.42 -15.88
CA ASP A 15 -3.73 -17.48 -16.49
C ASP A 15 -2.92 -16.22 -16.14
N GLU A 16 -1.61 -16.23 -16.41
CA GLU A 16 -0.73 -15.10 -16.07
C GLU A 16 -1.15 -13.79 -16.75
N ARG A 17 -1.72 -13.88 -17.96
CA ARG A 17 -2.18 -12.74 -18.74
C ARG A 17 -3.42 -12.12 -18.11
N ASP A 18 -4.39 -12.93 -17.71
CA ASP A 18 -5.62 -12.47 -17.06
C ASP A 18 -5.32 -11.84 -15.71
N ARG A 19 -4.38 -12.39 -14.95
CA ARG A 19 -3.89 -11.77 -13.70
C ARG A 19 -3.24 -10.42 -13.96
N LEU A 20 -2.41 -10.31 -15.00
CA LEU A 20 -1.79 -9.04 -15.37
C LEU A 20 -2.85 -8.01 -15.79
N ILE A 21 -3.84 -8.40 -16.59
CA ILE A 21 -4.95 -7.53 -17.00
C ILE A 21 -5.71 -7.01 -15.77
N LEU A 22 -6.03 -7.89 -14.82
CA LEU A 22 -6.71 -7.51 -13.58
C LEU A 22 -5.85 -6.57 -12.72
N ALA A 23 -4.55 -6.84 -12.61
CA ALA A 23 -3.62 -5.98 -11.87
C ALA A 23 -3.53 -4.58 -12.49
N LEU A 24 -3.38 -4.50 -13.81
CA LEU A 24 -3.34 -3.23 -14.55
C LEU A 24 -4.67 -2.48 -14.46
N TYR A 25 -5.80 -3.19 -14.54
CA TYR A 25 -7.12 -2.60 -14.33
C TYR A 25 -7.25 -2.01 -12.92
N ALA A 26 -6.87 -2.78 -11.89
CA ALA A 26 -6.92 -2.32 -10.51
C ALA A 26 -6.03 -1.10 -10.29
N GLN A 27 -4.83 -1.10 -10.86
CA GLN A 27 -3.89 0.03 -10.81
C GLN A 27 -4.47 1.26 -11.49
N LEU A 28 -5.03 1.13 -12.70
CA LEU A 28 -5.65 2.25 -13.41
C LEU A 28 -6.86 2.81 -12.66
N LYS A 29 -7.65 1.95 -12.03
CA LYS A 29 -8.78 2.37 -11.20
C LYS A 29 -8.30 3.15 -9.97
N ALA A 30 -7.28 2.65 -9.27
CA ALA A 30 -6.69 3.33 -8.12
C ALA A 30 -6.13 4.71 -8.52
N GLU A 31 -5.42 4.79 -9.63
CA GLU A 31 -4.90 6.05 -10.17
C GLU A 31 -6.00 7.08 -10.41
N ARG A 32 -7.11 6.68 -11.07
CA ARG A 32 -8.25 7.56 -11.31
C ARG A 32 -8.90 8.05 -10.01
N GLN A 33 -9.08 7.15 -9.04
CA GLN A 33 -9.63 7.50 -7.74
C GLN A 33 -8.74 8.51 -7.00
N THR A 34 -7.41 8.31 -7.05
CA THR A 34 -6.45 9.26 -6.48
C THR A 34 -6.49 10.60 -7.20
N ARG A 35 -6.56 10.62 -8.53
CA ARG A 35 -6.70 11.86 -9.31
C ARG A 35 -7.95 12.64 -8.88
N GLU A 36 -9.10 11.98 -8.81
CA GLU A 36 -10.36 12.61 -8.39
C GLU A 36 -10.30 13.13 -6.95
N ALA A 37 -9.68 12.38 -6.04
CA ALA A 37 -9.49 12.83 -4.65
C ALA A 37 -8.60 14.07 -4.58
N MET A 38 -7.52 14.08 -5.36
CA MET A 38 -6.59 15.20 -5.44
C MET A 38 -7.24 16.44 -6.05
N GLU A 39 -8.02 16.29 -7.13
CA GLU A 39 -8.80 17.39 -7.71
C GLU A 39 -9.77 18.01 -6.70
N ARG A 40 -10.45 17.18 -5.90
CA ARG A 40 -11.31 17.66 -4.82
C ARG A 40 -10.51 18.42 -3.76
N ALA A 41 -9.39 17.88 -3.30
CA ALA A 41 -8.55 18.50 -2.28
C ALA A 41 -7.99 19.86 -2.72
N ILE A 42 -7.55 19.97 -3.99
CA ILE A 42 -7.10 21.23 -4.60
C ILE A 42 -8.26 22.23 -4.63
N ARG A 43 -9.45 21.81 -5.11
CA ARG A 43 -10.61 22.70 -5.20
C ARG A 43 -11.10 23.19 -3.83
N SER A 44 -11.00 22.38 -2.79
CA SER A 44 -11.35 22.78 -1.43
C SER A 44 -10.26 23.59 -0.72
N GLY A 45 -9.07 23.73 -1.31
CA GLY A 45 -7.92 24.39 -0.68
C GLY A 45 -7.35 23.62 0.52
N SER A 46 -7.61 22.32 0.61
CA SER A 46 -7.15 21.48 1.74
C SER A 46 -5.70 21.00 1.59
N VAL A 47 -5.03 21.39 0.51
CA VAL A 47 -3.63 21.10 0.21
C VAL A 47 -2.96 22.43 -0.18
N SER A 48 -1.80 22.72 0.41
CA SER A 48 -1.03 23.94 0.10
C SER A 48 -0.21 23.77 -1.17
N LEU A 49 0.22 24.90 -1.75
CA LEU A 49 1.12 24.92 -2.90
C LEU A 49 2.45 24.22 -2.57
N ASP A 50 3.03 24.50 -1.40
CA ASP A 50 4.29 23.89 -0.95
C ASP A 50 4.20 22.35 -0.91
N VAL A 51 3.05 21.80 -0.50
CA VAL A 51 2.81 20.35 -0.50
C VAL A 51 2.73 19.80 -1.94
N LEU A 52 2.05 20.51 -2.85
CA LEU A 52 2.01 20.11 -4.26
C LEU A 52 3.39 20.17 -4.93
N GLU A 53 4.18 21.19 -4.60
CA GLU A 53 5.56 21.33 -5.07
C GLU A 53 6.43 20.18 -4.55
N ALA A 54 6.32 19.82 -3.28
CA ALA A 54 7.00 18.67 -2.69
C ALA A 54 6.59 17.33 -3.33
N MET A 55 5.30 17.15 -3.65
CA MET A 55 4.82 15.96 -4.37
C MET A 55 5.37 15.90 -5.80
N ALA A 56 5.49 17.03 -6.49
CA ALA A 56 5.96 17.11 -7.87
C ALA A 56 7.48 16.95 -8.03
N SER A 57 8.25 17.25 -6.98
CA SER A 57 9.72 17.26 -6.98
C SER A 57 10.38 15.96 -6.53
N ASP A 58 9.60 14.86 -6.42
CA ASP A 58 9.95 13.55 -5.85
C ASP A 58 9.60 13.49 -4.34
N PRO A 59 8.63 12.66 -3.91
CA PRO A 59 8.06 12.73 -2.57
C PRO A 59 9.13 12.44 -1.50
N VAL A 60 9.50 13.49 -0.76
CA VAL A 60 10.19 13.32 0.52
C VAL A 60 9.17 12.74 1.50
N PRO A 61 9.38 11.54 2.05
CA PRO A 61 8.47 10.99 3.06
C PRO A 61 8.40 11.99 4.22
N VAL A 62 7.19 12.42 4.57
CA VAL A 62 6.97 13.16 5.81
C VAL A 62 7.19 12.17 6.94
N VAL A 63 8.35 12.26 7.60
CA VAL A 63 8.64 11.47 8.80
C VAL A 63 7.65 11.92 9.89
N THR A 64 6.79 11.02 10.32
CA THR A 64 5.81 11.29 11.38
C THR A 64 6.38 10.91 12.74
N ASP A 65 5.79 11.46 13.82
CA ASP A 65 6.13 11.06 15.19
C ASP A 65 5.93 9.54 15.42
N SER A 66 4.99 8.93 14.69
CA SER A 66 4.78 7.48 14.73
C SER A 66 5.92 6.71 14.06
N ASP A 67 6.51 7.25 13.00
CA ASP A 67 7.66 6.61 12.33
C ASP A 67 8.90 6.67 13.23
N ILE A 68 9.08 7.78 13.96
CA ILE A 68 10.15 7.93 14.95
C ILE A 68 9.96 6.92 16.08
N ALA A 69 8.76 6.83 16.65
CA ALA A 69 8.47 5.89 17.73
C ALA A 69 8.68 4.42 17.31
N ALA A 70 8.30 4.06 16.08
CA ALA A 70 8.54 2.72 15.55
C ALA A 70 10.04 2.42 15.40
N LEU A 71 10.85 3.42 15.04
CA LEU A 71 12.30 3.30 14.92
C LEU A 71 12.96 3.12 16.29
N GLU A 72 12.54 3.87 17.31
CA GLU A 72 13.04 3.75 18.68
C GLU A 72 12.84 2.34 19.23
N ILE A 73 11.64 1.77 19.06
CA ILE A 73 11.34 0.39 19.45
C ILE A 73 12.27 -0.60 18.75
N LEU A 74 12.54 -0.37 17.46
CA LEU A 74 13.41 -1.25 16.67
C LEU A 74 14.86 -1.21 17.16
N LEU A 75 15.35 -0.01 17.52
CA LEU A 75 16.70 0.21 18.06
C LEU A 75 16.86 -0.42 19.44
N GLU A 76 15.89 -0.24 20.34
CA GLU A 76 15.89 -0.88 21.67
C GLU A 76 15.93 -2.41 21.55
N ALA A 77 15.15 -2.98 20.62
CA ALA A 77 15.15 -4.41 20.36
C ALA A 77 16.50 -4.91 19.81
N ASP A 78 17.20 -4.09 19.02
CA ASP A 78 18.52 -4.43 18.49
C ASP A 78 19.61 -4.40 19.57
N GLU A 79 19.61 -3.38 20.42
CA GLU A 79 20.52 -3.28 21.56
C GLU A 79 20.33 -4.43 22.56
N ALA A 80 19.08 -4.85 22.80
CA ALA A 80 18.79 -6.01 23.64
C ALA A 80 19.37 -7.31 23.05
N ARG A 81 19.21 -7.53 21.73
CA ARG A 81 19.80 -8.69 21.05
C ARG A 81 21.33 -8.69 21.14
N ARG A 82 21.96 -7.54 20.92
CA ARG A 82 23.41 -7.42 20.93
C ARG A 82 24.00 -7.70 22.32
N ARG A 83 23.38 -7.21 23.38
CA ARG A 83 23.79 -7.55 24.76
C ARG A 83 23.68 -9.04 25.06
N GLY A 84 22.61 -9.69 24.59
CA GLY A 84 22.46 -11.14 24.74
C GLY A 84 23.50 -11.98 23.96
N GLN A 85 24.15 -11.41 22.94
CA GLN A 85 25.24 -12.06 22.19
C GLN A 85 26.61 -11.86 22.83
N GLU A 86 26.79 -10.87 23.71
CA GLU A 86 28.03 -10.60 24.43
C GLU A 86 28.13 -11.40 25.75
N GLU A 87 27.03 -11.99 26.22
CA GLU A 87 26.93 -12.77 27.48
C GLU A 87 26.94 -14.31 27.29
N GLY A 88 27.13 -14.82 26.07
CA GLY A 88 27.20 -16.26 25.74
C GLY A 88 28.56 -16.71 25.24
#